data_AF-A0A8H7RT99-F1
#
_entry.id   AF-A0A8H7RT99-F1
#
_cell.length_a   1.000
_cell.length_b   1.000
_cell.length_c   1.000
_cell.angle_alpha   90.00
_cell.angle_beta   90.00
_cell.angle_gamma   90.00
#
_symmetry.space_group_name_H-M   'P 1'
#
loop_
_entity.id
_entity.type
_entity.pdbx_description
1 polymer ?
#
loop_
_entity_poly.entity_id
_entity_poly.type
_entity_poly.pdbx_seq_one_letter_code
_entity_poly.pdbx_strand_id
1 'polypeptide(L)'
;ANKLAQQLCLIERQVLFGVEWEELVDCRWRDGITGSGGVQRLIQRFNAACQWVVSEIVTTETLQERVEVIRRFIRLAQQCKTYANFATLLQILLGLQSPAVSRLHSTWAQVGATDMRLLDQLSAFTSPMKNWKNIRDSMTKVAEEFGDGSNNHPTTGQQGLPPPPQNHDITTDAGGCIPFLGIYLSDLVFNSELPPYIEPVKTNKTTCDSLMLQQPLVNFRKHRITATVIKRVLTFQNLARRYPFTPEPELFRLCLDLKSVVDTEKIRKLSHDIEP
;
A
#
# COMPACT_ATOMS: atom_id res chain seq x y z
N ALA A 1 -4.08 17.61 -10.02
CA ALA A 1 -4.02 16.19 -9.62
C ALA A 1 -2.72 15.53 -10.09
N ASN A 2 -2.40 15.55 -11.39
CA ASN A 2 -1.29 14.75 -11.95
C ASN A 2 0.08 15.04 -11.30
N LYS A 3 0.51 16.31 -11.23
CA LYS A 3 1.78 16.68 -10.58
C LYS A 3 1.85 16.25 -9.11
N LEU A 4 0.78 16.49 -8.35
CA LEU A 4 0.68 16.09 -6.94
C LEU A 4 0.80 14.57 -6.77
N ALA A 5 0.09 13.79 -7.59
CA ALA A 5 0.17 12.32 -7.58
C ALA A 5 1.60 11.84 -7.90
N GLN A 6 2.29 12.48 -8.85
CA GLN A 6 3.68 12.16 -9.20
C GLN A 6 4.62 12.41 -8.01
N GLN A 7 4.49 13.56 -7.33
CA GLN A 7 5.30 13.85 -6.15
C GLN A 7 5.03 12.85 -5.01
N LEU A 8 3.77 12.48 -4.77
CA LEU A 8 3.42 11.44 -3.80
C LEU A 8 4.04 10.08 -4.15
N CYS A 9 4.10 9.69 -5.44
CA CYS A 9 4.83 8.48 -5.85
C CYS A 9 6.32 8.55 -5.50
N LEU A 10 6.95 9.72 -5.68
CA LEU A 10 8.37 9.91 -5.37
C LEU A 10 8.66 9.85 -3.87
N ILE A 11 7.78 10.43 -3.04
CA ILE A 11 7.88 10.35 -1.58
C ILE A 11 7.68 8.92 -1.12
N GLU A 12 6.64 8.24 -1.61
CA GLU A 12 6.30 6.90 -1.12
C GLU A 12 7.35 5.88 -1.56
N ARG A 13 8.00 6.11 -2.71
CA ARG A 13 9.21 5.39 -3.13
C ARG A 13 10.34 5.54 -2.12
N GLN A 14 10.64 6.75 -1.65
CA GLN A 14 11.71 6.97 -0.67
C GLN A 14 11.41 6.25 0.64
N VAL A 15 10.15 6.31 1.09
CA VAL A 15 9.69 5.62 2.29
C VAL A 15 9.82 4.10 2.14
N LEU A 16 9.40 3.56 0.98
CA LEU A 16 9.53 2.13 0.67
C LEU A 16 10.98 1.66 0.61
N PHE A 17 11.91 2.49 0.12
CA PHE A 17 13.34 2.16 0.11
C PHE A 17 13.97 2.18 1.49
N GLY A 18 13.36 2.88 2.44
CA GLY A 18 13.80 2.84 3.82
C GLY A 18 13.45 1.55 4.55
N VAL A 19 12.64 0.66 3.94
CA VAL A 19 12.26 -0.65 4.48
C VAL A 19 13.32 -1.68 4.11
N GLU A 20 14.05 -2.16 5.12
CA GLU A 20 15.11 -3.15 4.94
C GLU A 20 14.55 -4.58 5.02
N TRP A 21 15.15 -5.52 4.29
CA TRP A 21 14.62 -6.89 4.29
C TRP A 21 14.87 -7.60 5.63
N GLU A 22 15.91 -7.22 6.35
CA GLU A 22 16.26 -7.80 7.66
C GLU A 22 15.16 -7.52 8.68
N GLU A 23 14.55 -6.33 8.68
CA GLU A 23 13.44 -6.03 9.60
C GLU A 23 12.18 -6.84 9.26
N LEU A 24 12.06 -7.28 8.00
CA LEU A 24 10.98 -8.13 7.53
C LEU A 24 11.09 -9.59 8.01
N VAL A 25 12.31 -10.15 8.04
CA VAL A 25 12.56 -11.55 8.43
C VAL A 25 12.11 -11.82 9.86
N ASP A 26 12.54 -10.97 10.79
CA ASP A 26 12.33 -11.20 12.23
C ASP A 26 11.06 -10.51 12.77
N CYS A 27 10.33 -9.81 11.91
CA CYS A 27 9.19 -9.00 12.32
C CYS A 27 9.52 -7.93 13.38
N ARG A 28 10.73 -7.36 13.35
CA ARG A 28 11.27 -6.48 14.41
C ARG A 28 10.45 -5.22 14.68
N TRP A 29 9.64 -4.79 13.71
CA TRP A 29 8.78 -3.62 13.86
C TRP A 29 7.67 -3.82 14.92
N ARG A 30 7.38 -5.07 15.32
CA ARG A 30 6.40 -5.37 16.37
C ARG A 30 6.88 -5.07 17.77
N ASP A 31 8.18 -5.19 18.01
CA ASP A 31 8.70 -5.17 19.38
C ASP A 31 8.69 -3.76 19.98
N GLY A 32 8.40 -2.71 19.19
CA GLY A 32 8.31 -1.32 19.64
C GLY A 32 9.63 -0.69 20.13
N ILE A 33 10.64 -1.53 20.43
CA ILE A 33 11.95 -1.15 20.97
C ILE A 33 12.81 -0.48 19.89
N THR A 34 12.69 -0.88 18.63
CA THR A 34 13.46 -0.35 17.50
C THR A 34 12.72 0.78 16.78
N GLY A 35 12.21 1.75 17.53
CA GLY A 35 11.33 2.86 17.10
C GLY A 35 11.81 3.76 15.94
N SER A 36 12.85 3.36 15.21
CA SER A 36 13.46 4.02 14.06
C SER A 36 13.60 3.12 12.83
N GLY A 37 12.94 1.95 12.77
CA GLY A 37 12.92 1.06 11.60
C GLY A 37 12.20 1.64 10.36
N GLY A 38 12.46 1.05 9.20
CA GLY A 38 11.86 1.43 7.92
C GLY A 38 10.35 1.23 7.89
N VAL A 39 9.90 0.06 8.35
CA VAL A 39 8.46 -0.24 8.51
C VAL A 39 7.78 0.79 9.42
N GLN A 40 8.43 1.23 10.50
CA GLN A 40 7.84 2.22 11.41
C GLN A 40 7.68 3.58 10.74
N ARG A 41 8.69 4.04 9.98
CA ARG A 41 8.57 5.27 9.16
C ARG A 41 7.46 5.14 8.12
N LEU A 42 7.29 3.97 7.51
CA LEU A 42 6.22 3.70 6.56
C LEU A 42 4.84 3.80 7.22
N ILE A 43 4.66 3.21 8.40
CA ILE A 43 3.40 3.30 9.17
C ILE A 43 3.12 4.74 9.57
N GLN A 44 4.12 5.47 10.09
CA GLN A 44 3.99 6.88 10.47
C GLN A 44 3.57 7.74 9.28
N ARG A 45 4.23 7.58 8.12
CA ARG A 45 3.88 8.33 6.90
C ARG A 45 2.49 7.98 6.38
N PHE A 46 2.09 6.70 6.48
CA PHE A 46 0.75 6.27 6.11
C PHE A 46 -0.33 6.96 6.97
N ASN A 47 -0.15 6.96 8.28
CA ASN A 47 -1.08 7.61 9.21
C ASN A 47 -1.11 9.12 9.02
N ALA A 48 0.05 9.76 8.80
CA ALA A 48 0.15 11.19 8.54
C ALA A 48 -0.60 11.57 7.25
N ALA A 49 -0.52 10.75 6.20
CA ALA A 49 -1.27 10.97 4.96
C ALA A 49 -2.79 10.87 5.17
N CYS A 50 -3.25 9.85 5.89
CA CYS A 50 -4.68 9.70 6.23
C CYS A 50 -5.17 10.92 7.01
N GLN A 51 -4.41 11.36 8.03
CA GLN A 51 -4.74 12.51 8.85
C GLN A 51 -4.69 13.83 8.08
N TRP A 52 -3.78 13.98 7.12
CA TRP A 52 -3.73 15.13 6.23
C TRP A 52 -5.04 15.27 5.45
N VAL A 53 -5.53 14.20 4.82
CA VAL A 53 -6.82 14.22 4.10
C VAL A 53 -7.96 14.66 5.00
N VAL A 54 -8.03 14.09 6.21
CA VAL A 54 -9.06 14.45 7.20
C VAL A 54 -8.95 15.91 7.61
N SER A 55 -7.74 16.38 7.90
CA SER A 55 -7.47 17.75 8.35
C SER A 55 -7.90 18.76 7.31
N GLU A 56 -7.48 18.60 6.06
CA GLU A 56 -7.84 19.52 4.97
C GLU A 56 -9.36 19.68 4.84
N ILE A 57 -10.11 18.59 4.98
CA ILE A 57 -11.58 18.62 4.86
C ILE A 57 -12.22 19.32 6.05
N VAL A 58 -11.84 18.95 7.28
CA VAL A 58 -12.48 19.48 8.51
C VAL A 58 -11.99 20.88 8.90
N THR A 59 -10.95 21.40 8.26
CA THR A 59 -10.55 22.82 8.40
C THR A 59 -11.08 23.70 7.28
N THR A 60 -11.77 23.14 6.27
CA THR A 60 -12.34 23.94 5.19
C THR A 60 -13.60 24.66 5.65
N GLU A 61 -13.56 25.99 5.60
CA GLU A 61 -14.57 26.89 6.16
C GLU A 61 -15.94 26.73 5.50
N THR A 62 -15.99 26.81 4.16
CA THR A 62 -17.26 26.81 3.44
C THR A 62 -17.65 25.42 2.94
N LEU A 63 -18.95 25.15 2.92
CA LEU A 63 -19.50 23.88 2.41
C LEU A 63 -19.08 23.61 0.97
N GLN A 64 -19.10 24.62 0.10
CA GLN A 64 -18.77 24.47 -1.32
C GLN A 64 -17.29 24.16 -1.54
N GLU A 65 -16.39 24.86 -0.84
CA GLU A 65 -14.96 24.55 -0.91
C GLU A 65 -14.67 23.16 -0.37
N ARG A 66 -15.34 22.74 0.70
CA ARG A 66 -15.16 21.42 1.29
C ARG A 66 -15.59 20.30 0.34
N VAL A 67 -16.71 20.49 -0.37
CA VAL A 67 -17.13 19.60 -1.46
C VAL A 67 -16.05 19.50 -2.54
N GLU A 68 -15.47 20.64 -2.95
CA GLU A 68 -14.41 20.65 -3.96
C GLU A 68 -13.12 19.97 -3.48
N VAL A 69 -12.75 20.14 -2.20
CA VAL A 69 -11.62 19.42 -1.58
C VAL A 69 -11.84 17.91 -1.63
N ILE A 70 -13.03 17.41 -1.24
CA ILE A 70 -13.38 15.99 -1.34
C ILE A 70 -13.27 15.49 -2.78
N ARG A 71 -13.83 16.22 -3.75
CA ARG A 71 -13.76 15.87 -5.19
C ARG A 71 -12.32 15.79 -5.67
N ARG A 72 -11.46 16.72 -5.25
CA ARG A 72 -10.03 16.71 -5.60
C ARG A 72 -9.32 15.49 -5.01
N PHE A 73 -9.63 15.09 -3.78
CA PHE A 73 -9.09 13.86 -3.19
C PHE A 73 -9.54 12.60 -3.92
N ILE A 74 -10.82 12.48 -4.30
CA ILE A 74 -11.31 11.34 -5.09
C ILE A 74 -10.56 11.24 -6.43
N ARG A 75 -10.38 12.37 -7.12
CA ARG A 75 -9.63 12.41 -8.40
C ARG A 75 -8.15 12.11 -8.21
N LEU A 76 -7.56 12.58 -7.11
CA LEU A 76 -6.17 12.27 -6.76
C LEU A 76 -5.99 10.78 -6.47
N ALA A 77 -6.92 10.15 -5.75
CA ALA A 77 -6.94 8.72 -5.49
C ALA A 77 -7.01 7.91 -6.81
N GLN A 78 -7.87 8.31 -7.75
CA GLN A 78 -7.91 7.69 -9.07
C GLN A 78 -6.57 7.83 -9.82
N GLN A 79 -5.93 8.99 -9.77
CA GLN A 79 -4.60 9.15 -10.38
C GLN A 79 -3.54 8.27 -9.69
N CYS A 80 -3.61 8.10 -8.37
CA CYS A 80 -2.74 7.17 -7.65
C CYS A 80 -2.96 5.72 -8.10
N LYS A 81 -4.21 5.28 -8.32
CA LYS A 81 -4.50 3.96 -8.92
C LYS A 81 -3.88 3.84 -10.31
N THR A 82 -4.05 4.85 -11.17
CA THR A 82 -3.50 4.86 -12.53
C THR A 82 -1.96 4.79 -12.54
N TYR A 83 -1.30 5.39 -11.55
CA TYR A 83 0.16 5.29 -11.36
C TYR A 83 0.60 4.06 -10.56
N ALA A 84 -0.31 3.12 -10.27
CA ALA A 84 -0.06 1.97 -9.40
C ALA A 84 0.60 2.34 -8.05
N ASN A 85 0.29 3.53 -7.54
CA ASN A 85 0.61 3.95 -6.19
C ASN A 85 -0.55 3.56 -5.27
N PHE A 86 -0.58 2.28 -4.91
CA PHE A 86 -1.64 1.70 -4.09
C PHE A 86 -1.55 2.15 -2.63
N ALA A 87 -0.35 2.50 -2.14
CA ALA A 87 -0.20 3.07 -0.81
C ALA A 87 -0.99 4.37 -0.68
N THR A 88 -0.74 5.36 -1.55
CA THR A 88 -1.42 6.66 -1.45
C THR A 88 -2.90 6.60 -1.83
N LEU A 89 -3.27 5.71 -2.75
CA LEU A 89 -4.68 5.40 -3.01
C LEU A 89 -5.40 5.03 -1.69
N LEU A 90 -4.88 4.07 -0.93
CA LEU A 90 -5.51 3.66 0.33
C LEU A 90 -5.43 4.75 1.41
N GLN A 91 -4.31 5.47 1.50
CA GLN A 91 -4.19 6.59 2.46
C GLN A 91 -5.31 7.62 2.26
N ILE A 92 -5.61 7.97 1.01
CA ILE A 92 -6.67 8.92 0.70
C ILE A 92 -8.05 8.33 1.01
N LEU A 93 -8.33 7.10 0.58
CA LEU A 93 -9.63 6.46 0.82
C LEU A 93 -9.93 6.29 2.30
N LEU A 94 -8.94 5.87 3.10
CA LEU A 94 -9.09 5.75 4.55
C LEU A 94 -9.27 7.11 5.23
N GLY A 95 -8.63 8.17 4.72
CA GLY A 95 -8.89 9.53 5.15
C GLY A 95 -10.34 9.97 4.90
N LEU A 96 -10.85 9.73 3.68
CA LEU A 96 -12.25 10.03 3.31
C LEU A 96 -13.28 9.21 4.10
N GLN A 97 -12.94 7.97 4.45
CA GLN A 97 -13.80 7.05 5.21
C GLN A 97 -13.70 7.26 6.73
N SER A 98 -12.76 8.09 7.21
CA SER A 98 -12.61 8.42 8.62
C SER A 98 -13.94 8.89 9.23
N PRO A 99 -14.28 8.52 10.48
CA PRO A 99 -15.52 8.93 11.13
C PRO A 99 -15.75 10.44 11.13
N ALA A 100 -14.69 11.24 11.21
CA ALA A 100 -14.78 12.70 11.19
C ALA A 100 -15.20 13.27 9.82
N VAL A 101 -14.98 12.51 8.75
CA VAL A 101 -15.32 12.93 7.38
C VAL A 101 -16.60 12.25 6.90
N SER A 102 -16.75 10.95 7.11
CA SER A 102 -17.90 10.17 6.63
C SER A 102 -19.24 10.60 7.24
N ARG A 103 -19.23 11.23 8.42
CA ARG A 103 -20.42 11.80 9.08
C ARG A 103 -20.94 13.11 8.49
N LEU A 104 -20.18 13.77 7.61
CA LEU A 104 -20.54 15.07 7.03
C LEU A 104 -21.61 14.92 5.93
N HIS A 105 -22.80 14.43 6.32
CA HIS A 105 -23.87 14.04 5.41
C HIS A 105 -24.30 15.17 4.46
N SER A 106 -24.36 16.41 4.94
CA SER A 106 -24.75 17.56 4.12
C SER A 106 -23.67 17.90 3.09
N THR A 107 -22.39 17.73 3.45
CA THR A 107 -21.27 17.84 2.50
C THR A 107 -21.33 16.74 1.44
N TRP A 108 -21.46 15.49 1.85
CA TRP A 108 -21.52 14.35 0.94
C TRP A 108 -22.70 14.41 -0.04
N ALA A 109 -23.85 14.91 0.41
CA ALA A 109 -25.03 15.10 -0.44
C ALA A 109 -24.80 16.05 -1.62
N GLN A 110 -23.81 16.95 -1.54
CA GLN A 110 -23.46 17.89 -2.61
C GLN A 110 -22.32 17.40 -3.51
N VAL A 111 -21.69 16.27 -3.20
CA VAL A 111 -20.68 15.67 -4.07
C VAL A 111 -21.39 15.10 -5.31
N GLY A 112 -20.95 15.52 -6.49
CA GLY A 112 -21.58 15.13 -7.75
C GLY A 112 -21.55 13.61 -7.99
N ALA A 113 -22.60 13.08 -8.63
CA ALA A 113 -22.78 11.65 -8.87
C ALA A 113 -21.61 10.97 -9.59
N THR A 114 -20.93 11.68 -10.50
CA THR A 114 -19.74 11.16 -11.20
C THR A 114 -18.59 10.88 -10.23
N ASP A 115 -18.30 11.81 -9.33
CA ASP A 115 -17.22 11.66 -8.35
C ASP A 115 -17.62 10.61 -7.28
N MET A 116 -18.91 10.52 -6.90
CA MET A 116 -19.41 9.45 -6.01
C MET A 116 -19.26 8.05 -6.61
N ARG A 117 -19.63 7.84 -7.87
CA ARG A 117 -19.43 6.54 -8.56
C ARG A 117 -17.95 6.17 -8.64
N LEU A 118 -17.08 7.16 -8.85
CA LEU A 118 -15.64 6.93 -8.86
C LEU A 118 -15.14 6.49 -7.48
N LEU A 119 -15.62 7.13 -6.41
CA LEU A 119 -15.31 6.71 -5.03
C LEU A 119 -15.79 5.28 -4.75
N ASP A 120 -16.97 4.89 -5.21
CA ASP A 120 -17.48 3.52 -5.05
C ASP A 120 -16.61 2.49 -5.78
N GLN A 121 -16.20 2.79 -7.02
CA GLN A 121 -15.29 1.94 -7.80
C GLN A 121 -13.94 1.76 -7.12
N LEU A 122 -13.36 2.86 -6.63
CA LEU A 122 -12.09 2.82 -5.89
C LEU A 122 -12.23 2.03 -4.60
N SER A 123 -13.32 2.22 -3.85
CA SER A 123 -13.60 1.48 -2.61
C SER A 123 -13.79 -0.02 -2.85
N ALA A 124 -14.48 -0.40 -3.93
CA ALA A 124 -14.62 -1.81 -4.33
C ALA A 124 -13.28 -2.43 -4.73
N PHE A 125 -12.43 -1.67 -5.44
CA PHE A 125 -11.09 -2.10 -5.82
C PHE A 125 -10.18 -2.30 -4.59
N THR A 126 -10.28 -1.45 -3.57
CA THR A 126 -9.49 -1.55 -2.34
C THR A 126 -10.21 -2.28 -1.20
N SER A 127 -11.24 -3.07 -1.51
CA SER A 127 -12.02 -3.76 -0.48
C SER A 127 -11.16 -4.77 0.30
N PRO A 128 -11.28 -4.86 1.64
CA PRO A 128 -10.59 -5.88 2.43
C PRO A 128 -11.16 -7.30 2.23
N MET A 129 -12.29 -7.42 1.54
CA MET A 129 -12.96 -8.70 1.26
C MET A 129 -12.04 -9.69 0.53
N LYS A 130 -12.18 -10.98 0.87
CA LYS A 130 -11.34 -12.07 0.36
C LYS A 130 -9.84 -11.78 0.52
N ASN A 131 -9.45 -11.24 1.68
CA ASN A 131 -8.06 -10.86 2.00
C ASN A 131 -7.48 -9.89 0.95
N TRP A 132 -8.19 -8.79 0.69
CA TRP A 132 -7.73 -7.74 -0.23
C TRP A 132 -7.48 -8.24 -1.66
N LYS A 133 -8.35 -9.15 -2.16
CA LYS A 133 -8.13 -9.85 -3.43
C LYS A 133 -7.82 -8.93 -4.61
N ASN A 134 -8.64 -7.91 -4.83
CA ASN A 134 -8.55 -7.04 -6.02
C ASN A 134 -7.21 -6.29 -6.09
N ILE A 135 -6.79 -5.67 -4.98
CA ILE A 135 -5.50 -4.97 -4.91
C ILE A 135 -4.32 -5.96 -4.94
N ARG A 136 -4.44 -7.15 -4.32
CA ARG A 136 -3.40 -8.19 -4.41
C ARG A 136 -3.21 -8.68 -5.84
N ASP A 137 -4.29 -8.98 -6.55
CA ASP A 137 -4.26 -9.42 -7.95
C ASP A 137 -3.61 -8.34 -8.82
N SER A 138 -3.98 -7.06 -8.61
CA SER A 138 -3.40 -5.94 -9.36
C SER A 138 -1.90 -5.77 -9.08
N MET A 139 -1.47 -5.81 -7.81
CA MET A 139 -0.06 -5.73 -7.44
C MET A 139 0.75 -6.92 -7.98
N THR A 140 0.15 -8.11 -7.99
CA THR A 140 0.76 -9.34 -8.51
C THR A 140 0.96 -9.25 -10.02
N LYS A 141 -0.08 -8.80 -10.75
CA LYS A 141 -0.01 -8.57 -12.19
C LYS A 141 1.14 -7.63 -12.56
N VAL A 142 1.23 -6.47 -11.90
CA VAL A 142 2.33 -5.51 -12.16
C VAL A 142 3.69 -6.10 -11.80
N ALA A 143 3.79 -6.87 -10.71
CA ALA A 143 5.02 -7.54 -10.33
C ALA A 143 5.45 -8.67 -11.28
N GLU A 144 4.52 -9.33 -11.96
CA GLU A 144 4.82 -10.40 -12.92
C GLU A 144 5.14 -9.86 -14.31
N GLU A 145 4.42 -8.83 -14.77
CA GLU A 145 4.66 -8.18 -16.05
C GLU A 145 6.01 -7.45 -16.11
N PHE A 146 6.45 -6.89 -14.98
CA PHE A 146 7.60 -5.98 -14.96
C PHE A 146 8.71 -6.38 -13.97
N GLY A 147 8.47 -7.32 -13.06
CA GLY A 147 9.37 -7.63 -11.92
C GLY A 147 10.43 -8.68 -12.18
N ASP A 148 10.26 -9.56 -13.18
CA ASP A 148 11.31 -10.50 -13.58
C ASP A 148 12.29 -9.79 -14.54
N GLY A 149 13.46 -9.42 -14.04
CA GLY A 149 14.58 -8.89 -14.82
C GLY A 149 15.27 -9.94 -15.71
N SER A 150 14.53 -10.92 -16.23
CA SER A 150 15.05 -11.92 -17.15
C SER A 150 14.84 -11.45 -18.59
N ASN A 151 15.92 -11.51 -19.38
CA ASN A 151 15.98 -11.19 -20.81
C ASN A 151 14.97 -11.98 -21.67
N ASN A 152 13.69 -11.64 -21.63
CA ASN A 152 12.78 -11.95 -22.74
C ASN A 152 12.79 -10.77 -23.69
N HIS A 153 13.88 -10.67 -24.45
CA HIS A 153 13.82 -10.01 -25.75
C HIS A 153 12.77 -10.79 -26.57
N PRO A 154 11.75 -10.15 -27.15
CA PRO A 154 10.89 -10.84 -28.08
C PRO A 154 11.74 -11.14 -29.31
N THR A 155 12.13 -12.40 -29.48
CA THR A 155 12.75 -12.90 -30.70
C THR A 155 11.83 -12.51 -31.85
N THR A 156 12.34 -11.62 -32.71
CA THR A 156 11.66 -11.17 -33.91
C THR A 156 11.41 -12.37 -34.80
N GLY A 157 10.14 -12.73 -35.01
CA GLY A 157 9.80 -13.77 -35.98
C GLY A 157 8.52 -14.55 -35.69
N GLN A 158 7.37 -13.87 -35.67
CA GLN A 158 6.09 -14.40 -36.18
C GLN A 158 5.05 -13.28 -36.16
N GLN A 159 4.57 -12.88 -37.35
CA GLN A 159 3.41 -12.00 -37.51
C GLN A 159 2.16 -12.77 -37.04
N GLY A 160 1.89 -12.71 -35.73
CA GLY A 160 0.61 -13.06 -35.15
C GLY A 160 -0.22 -11.78 -34.95
N LEU A 161 -1.54 -11.89 -35.08
CA LEU A 161 -2.51 -10.80 -34.95
C LEU A 161 -2.21 -9.87 -33.75
N PRO A 162 -2.54 -8.56 -33.85
CA PRO A 162 -2.39 -7.66 -32.72
C PRO A 162 -3.15 -8.24 -31.51
N PRO A 163 -2.55 -8.18 -30.31
CA PRO A 163 -3.24 -8.62 -29.11
C PRO A 163 -4.55 -7.82 -28.99
N PRO A 164 -5.65 -8.46 -28.52
CA PRO A 164 -6.92 -7.78 -28.35
C PRO A 164 -6.71 -6.56 -27.44
N PRO A 165 -7.46 -5.46 -27.64
CA PRO A 165 -7.34 -4.28 -26.80
C PRO A 165 -7.59 -4.66 -25.34
N GLN A 166 -6.52 -4.75 -24.56
CA GLN A 166 -6.62 -4.89 -23.12
C GLN A 166 -7.00 -3.51 -22.59
N ASN A 167 -8.09 -3.43 -21.83
CA ASN A 167 -8.40 -2.25 -21.03
C ASN A 167 -7.27 -2.06 -20.01
N HIS A 168 -6.22 -1.34 -20.39
CA HIS A 168 -5.11 -1.02 -19.50
C HIS A 168 -5.55 0.10 -18.56
N ASP A 169 -6.18 -0.31 -17.47
CA ASP A 169 -6.66 0.55 -16.38
C ASP A 169 -5.50 1.21 -15.57
N ILE A 170 -4.26 0.87 -15.90
CA ILE A 170 -3.00 1.33 -15.30
C ILE A 170 -2.08 1.75 -16.46
N THR A 171 -1.75 3.05 -16.54
CA THR A 171 -1.00 3.64 -17.67
C THR A 171 0.45 3.95 -17.32
N THR A 172 1.08 3.15 -16.45
CA THR A 172 2.52 3.30 -16.22
C THR A 172 3.26 2.65 -17.38
N ASP A 173 3.49 3.38 -18.46
CA ASP A 173 4.29 2.92 -19.62
C ASP A 173 5.70 2.46 -19.21
N ALA A 174 6.17 2.83 -18.01
CA ALA A 174 7.46 2.44 -17.42
C ALA A 174 7.37 1.35 -16.32
N GLY A 175 6.16 0.86 -15.97
CA GLY A 175 5.98 -0.22 -14.99
C GLY A 175 6.32 0.13 -13.53
N GLY A 176 6.08 1.37 -13.09
CA GLY A 176 6.27 1.78 -11.69
C GLY A 176 5.16 1.26 -10.76
N CYS A 177 5.48 0.91 -9.51
CA CYS A 177 4.48 0.45 -8.52
C CYS A 177 4.91 0.76 -7.08
N ILE A 178 4.01 1.36 -6.29
CA ILE A 178 4.11 1.42 -4.83
C ILE A 178 3.03 0.49 -4.23
N PRO A 179 3.40 -0.56 -3.49
CA PRO A 179 2.45 -1.48 -2.91
C PRO A 179 1.81 -0.88 -1.66
N PHE A 180 0.60 -1.32 -1.33
CA PHE A 180 0.13 -1.19 0.05
C PHE A 180 0.80 -2.28 0.91
N LEU A 181 1.90 -1.92 1.58
CA LEU A 181 2.76 -2.88 2.28
C LEU A 181 2.07 -3.56 3.47
N GLY A 182 1.04 -2.95 4.06
CA GLY A 182 0.30 -3.51 5.20
C GLY A 182 -0.24 -4.92 4.97
N ILE A 183 -0.60 -5.25 3.73
CA ILE A 183 -1.03 -6.60 3.32
C ILE A 183 0.10 -7.63 3.52
N TYR A 184 1.32 -7.30 3.08
CA TYR A 184 2.49 -8.17 3.18
C TYR A 184 3.03 -8.25 4.62
N LEU A 185 2.97 -7.14 5.36
CA LEU A 185 3.30 -7.15 6.78
C LEU A 185 2.34 -8.06 7.57
N SER A 186 1.04 -8.03 7.26
CA SER A 186 0.06 -8.94 7.86
C SER A 186 0.37 -10.40 7.56
N ASP A 187 0.80 -10.72 6.32
CA ASP A 187 1.19 -12.09 5.96
C ASP A 187 2.42 -12.57 6.76
N LEU A 188 3.41 -11.67 6.96
CA LEU A 188 4.59 -11.97 7.79
C LEU A 188 4.22 -12.16 9.26
N VAL A 189 3.34 -11.30 9.80
CA VAL A 189 2.84 -11.42 11.17
C VAL A 189 2.13 -12.76 11.37
N PHE A 190 1.26 -13.15 10.43
CA PHE A 190 0.59 -14.45 10.53
C PHE A 190 1.57 -15.62 10.42
N ASN A 191 2.55 -15.55 9.52
CA ASN A 191 3.56 -16.60 9.34
C ASN A 191 4.56 -16.68 10.50
N SER A 192 4.75 -15.59 11.26
CA SER A 192 5.67 -15.60 12.40
C SER A 192 5.20 -16.51 13.54
N GLU A 193 3.89 -16.71 13.66
CA GLU A 193 3.27 -17.58 14.68
C GLU A 193 3.58 -19.07 14.46
N LEU A 194 4.04 -19.47 13.26
CA LEU A 194 4.48 -20.84 13.01
C LEU A 194 5.84 -21.12 13.69
N PRO A 195 6.08 -22.33 14.21
CA PRO A 195 7.37 -22.62 14.85
C PRO A 195 8.49 -22.70 13.79
N PRO A 196 9.71 -22.21 14.09
CA PRO A 196 10.85 -22.29 13.18
C PRO A 196 11.35 -23.73 12.97
N TYR A 197 11.12 -24.59 13.95
CA TYR A 197 11.43 -26.01 13.89
C TYR A 197 10.18 -26.86 14.18
N ILE A 198 10.12 -28.06 13.61
CA ILE A 198 9.06 -29.03 13.81
C ILE A 198 9.65 -30.16 14.66
N GLU A 199 9.04 -30.39 15.81
CA GLU A 199 9.43 -31.50 16.68
C GLU A 199 9.05 -32.84 16.01
N PRO A 200 9.96 -33.82 15.96
CA PRO A 200 9.67 -35.12 15.40
C PRO A 200 8.66 -35.89 16.27
N VAL A 201 7.88 -36.76 15.63
CA VAL A 201 6.91 -37.63 16.33
C VAL A 201 7.67 -38.57 17.24
N LYS A 202 7.40 -38.53 18.55
CA LYS A 202 8.01 -39.44 19.53
C LYS A 202 7.59 -40.88 19.20
N THR A 203 8.51 -41.68 18.69
CA THR A 203 8.32 -43.12 18.50
C THR A 203 9.09 -43.90 19.56
N ASN A 204 8.45 -44.89 20.19
CA ASN A 204 9.05 -45.70 21.26
C ASN A 204 10.10 -46.72 20.75
N LYS A 205 10.64 -46.56 19.53
CA LYS A 205 11.59 -47.49 18.94
C LYS A 205 13.02 -47.01 19.17
N THR A 206 13.75 -47.71 20.03
CA THR A 206 15.15 -47.48 20.37
C THR A 206 16.07 -48.23 19.39
N THR A 207 16.31 -47.64 18.22
CA THR A 207 17.43 -47.98 17.33
C THR A 207 18.31 -46.73 17.14
N CYS A 208 19.59 -46.87 16.80
CA CYS A 208 20.51 -45.73 16.66
C CYS A 208 20.03 -44.71 15.58
N ASP A 209 19.38 -45.19 14.51
CA ASP A 209 18.72 -44.36 13.50
C ASP A 209 17.60 -43.47 14.08
N SER A 210 16.98 -43.92 15.17
CA SER A 210 15.90 -43.21 15.86
C SER A 210 16.39 -41.95 16.59
N LEU A 211 17.67 -41.86 16.97
CA LEU A 211 18.23 -40.67 17.62
C LEU A 211 18.50 -39.52 16.63
N MET A 212 18.89 -39.84 15.39
CA MET A 212 19.03 -38.87 14.29
C MET A 212 17.66 -38.30 13.87
N LEU A 213 16.64 -39.17 13.85
CA LEU A 213 15.25 -38.81 13.53
C LEU A 213 14.51 -38.07 14.67
N GLN A 214 15.15 -37.90 15.83
CA GLN A 214 14.61 -37.20 17.00
C GLN A 214 15.05 -35.73 17.11
N GLN A 215 15.81 -35.23 16.13
CA GLN A 215 16.21 -33.82 16.10
C GLN A 215 15.10 -32.92 15.54
N PRO A 216 14.94 -31.68 16.05
CA PRO A 216 14.01 -30.70 15.48
C PRO A 216 14.32 -30.41 14.01
N LEU A 217 13.31 -30.53 13.14
CA LEU A 217 13.45 -30.31 11.69
C LEU A 217 13.15 -28.87 11.33
N VAL A 218 13.92 -28.27 10.42
CA VAL A 218 13.66 -26.90 9.94
C VAL A 218 12.28 -26.83 9.27
N ASN A 219 11.46 -25.85 9.68
CA ASN A 219 10.18 -25.59 9.04
C ASN A 219 10.36 -24.82 7.72
N PHE A 220 10.78 -25.53 6.67
CA PHE A 220 10.99 -24.93 5.34
C PHE A 220 9.76 -24.21 4.80
N ARG A 221 8.54 -24.62 5.17
CA ARG A 221 7.32 -23.92 4.78
C ARG A 221 7.28 -22.50 5.34
N LYS A 222 7.54 -22.32 6.64
CA LYS A 222 7.62 -21.00 7.29
C LYS A 222 8.65 -20.11 6.58
N HIS A 223 9.87 -20.62 6.41
CA HIS A 223 10.95 -19.85 5.79
C HIS A 223 10.66 -19.51 4.31
N ARG A 224 10.06 -20.44 3.55
CA ARG A 224 9.66 -20.19 2.15
C ARG A 224 8.60 -19.10 2.04
N ILE A 225 7.62 -19.07 2.95
CA ILE A 225 6.60 -18.01 2.97
C ILE A 225 7.25 -16.66 3.27
N THR A 226 8.09 -16.57 4.32
CA THR A 226 8.83 -15.33 4.66
C THR A 226 9.66 -14.85 3.46
N ALA A 227 10.46 -15.73 2.86
CA ALA A 227 11.30 -15.38 1.70
C ALA A 227 10.46 -14.92 0.49
N THR A 228 9.29 -15.53 0.27
CA THR A 228 8.40 -15.13 -0.82
C THR A 228 7.86 -13.72 -0.60
N VAL A 229 7.45 -13.38 0.62
CA VAL A 229 6.97 -12.04 0.94
C VAL A 229 8.11 -11.01 0.78
N ILE A 230 9.29 -11.29 1.31
CA ILE A 230 10.46 -10.42 1.18
C ILE A 230 10.82 -10.20 -0.30
N LYS A 231 10.87 -11.28 -1.10
CA LYS A 231 11.12 -11.18 -2.54
C LYS A 231 10.12 -10.24 -3.20
N ARG A 232 8.83 -10.31 -2.85
CA ARG A 232 7.81 -9.38 -3.38
C ARG A 232 8.08 -7.94 -2.97
N VAL A 233 8.47 -7.66 -1.73
CA VAL A 233 8.84 -6.29 -1.30
C VAL A 233 10.02 -5.76 -2.11
N LEU A 234 11.07 -6.56 -2.30
CA LEU A 234 12.23 -6.20 -3.12
C LEU A 234 11.85 -5.96 -4.58
N THR A 235 10.95 -6.76 -5.14
CA THR A 235 10.39 -6.53 -6.48
C THR A 235 9.71 -5.17 -6.56
N PHE A 236 8.88 -4.81 -5.57
CA PHE A 236 8.23 -3.49 -5.57
C PHE A 236 9.20 -2.33 -5.38
N GLN A 237 10.28 -2.50 -4.61
CA GLN A 237 11.35 -1.50 -4.56
C GLN A 237 11.97 -1.30 -5.95
N ASN A 238 12.23 -2.37 -6.69
CA ASN A 238 12.74 -2.26 -8.07
C ASN A 238 11.74 -1.60 -9.03
N LEU A 239 10.45 -1.89 -8.91
CA LEU A 239 9.42 -1.24 -9.72
C LEU A 239 9.30 0.24 -9.38
N ALA A 240 9.30 0.60 -8.10
CA ALA A 240 9.25 1.98 -7.65
C ALA A 240 10.42 2.83 -8.19
N ARG A 241 11.60 2.25 -8.44
CA ARG A 241 12.72 2.95 -9.11
C ARG A 241 12.37 3.44 -10.51
N ARG A 242 11.43 2.78 -11.19
CA ARG A 242 11.07 3.06 -12.60
C ARG A 242 10.13 4.23 -12.79
N TYR A 243 9.61 4.86 -11.73
CA TYR A 243 8.80 6.07 -11.88
C TYR A 243 9.58 7.13 -12.65
N PRO A 244 9.11 7.58 -13.83
CA PRO A 244 9.83 8.52 -14.69
C PRO A 244 9.65 9.98 -14.23
N PHE A 245 9.19 10.19 -13.01
CA PHE A 245 8.80 11.50 -12.51
C PHE A 245 10.00 12.24 -11.93
N THR A 246 10.01 13.56 -12.11
CA THR A 246 11.02 14.45 -11.54
C THR A 246 10.47 15.18 -10.32
N PRO A 247 11.29 15.39 -9.28
CA PRO A 247 10.86 16.14 -8.11
C PRO A 247 10.67 17.61 -8.47
N GLU A 248 9.51 18.18 -8.13
CA GLU A 248 9.25 19.62 -8.18
C GLU A 248 9.49 20.19 -6.77
N PRO A 249 10.56 20.97 -6.51
CA PRO A 249 11.05 21.23 -5.15
C PRO A 249 9.99 21.70 -4.14
N GLU A 250 9.20 22.72 -4.48
CA GLU A 250 8.16 23.25 -3.59
C GLU A 250 7.04 22.25 -3.34
N LEU A 251 6.53 21.60 -4.40
CA LEU A 251 5.44 20.64 -4.28
C LEU A 251 5.90 19.37 -3.56
N PHE A 252 7.12 18.91 -3.84
CA PHE A 252 7.74 17.78 -3.18
C PHE A 252 7.89 18.04 -1.67
N ARG A 253 8.36 19.24 -1.28
CA ARG A 253 8.47 19.63 0.12
C ARG A 253 7.11 19.65 0.81
N LEU A 254 6.08 20.20 0.16
CA LEU A 254 4.70 20.16 0.68
C LEU A 254 4.17 18.72 0.85
N CYS A 255 4.49 17.81 -0.08
CA CYS A 255 4.13 16.38 0.01
C CYS A 255 4.98 15.59 1.02
N LEU A 256 6.17 16.06 1.34
CA LEU A 256 7.03 15.46 2.36
C LEU A 256 6.52 15.83 3.76
N ASP A 257 6.23 17.12 3.94
CA ASP A 257 5.75 17.71 5.18
C ASP A 257 4.22 17.59 5.33
N LEU A 258 3.63 16.46 4.92
CA LEU A 258 2.22 16.15 5.22
C LEU A 258 2.04 15.98 6.73
N LYS A 259 1.93 17.10 7.43
CA LYS A 259 1.62 17.17 8.85
C LYS A 259 0.13 17.39 8.97
N SER A 260 -0.50 16.64 9.88
CA SER A 260 -1.84 16.98 10.35
C SER A 260 -1.82 18.42 10.84
N VAL A 261 -2.66 19.28 10.25
CA VAL A 261 -2.78 20.70 10.66
C VAL A 261 -3.36 20.80 12.08
N VAL A 262 -4.02 19.72 12.52
CA VAL A 262 -4.76 19.65 13.78
C VAL A 262 -4.65 18.26 14.40
N ASP A 263 -4.65 18.19 15.73
CA ASP A 263 -4.65 16.91 16.46
C ASP A 263 -5.99 16.17 16.33
N THR A 264 -6.02 14.89 16.70
CA THR A 264 -7.20 14.02 16.58
C THR A 264 -8.44 14.55 17.33
N GLU A 265 -8.25 15.14 18.50
CA GLU A 265 -9.37 15.65 19.30
C GLU A 265 -9.95 16.91 18.66
N LYS A 266 -9.09 17.78 18.15
CA LYS A 266 -9.49 18.96 17.38
C LYS A 266 -10.17 18.58 16.07
N ILE A 267 -9.71 17.55 15.35
CA ILE A 267 -10.40 17.00 14.17
C ILE A 267 -11.83 16.59 14.52
N ARG A 268 -12.00 15.85 15.62
CA ARG A 268 -13.32 15.37 16.08
C ARG A 268 -14.25 16.54 16.40
N LYS A 269 -13.72 17.55 17.11
CA LYS A 269 -14.47 18.75 17.46
C LYS A 269 -14.87 19.55 16.21
N LEU A 270 -13.92 19.85 15.32
CA LEU A 270 -14.18 20.61 14.09
C LEU A 270 -15.22 19.93 13.20
N SER A 271 -15.14 18.59 13.05
CA SER A 271 -16.15 17.83 12.32
C SER A 271 -17.55 18.06 12.89
N HIS A 272 -17.70 17.97 14.22
CA HIS A 272 -18.98 18.19 14.90
C HIS A 272 -19.46 19.64 14.78
N ASP A 273 -18.55 20.61 14.90
CA ASP A 273 -18.89 22.03 14.75
C ASP A 273 -19.35 22.37 13.32
N ILE A 274 -18.79 21.69 12.30
CA ILE A 274 -19.17 21.87 10.88
C ILE A 274 -20.59 21.37 10.59
N GLU A 275 -20.90 20.16 11.06
CA GLU A 275 -22.20 19.51 10.90
C GLU A 275 -22.55 18.81 12.21
N PRO A 276 -23.36 19.41 13.10
CA PRO A 276 -23.69 18.86 14.42
C PRO A 276 -24.36 17.49 14.37
#